data_AF-S7P0V7-F1
#
_entry.id   AF-S7P0V7-F1
#
_cell.length_a   1.000
_cell.length_b   1.000
_cell.length_c   1.000
_cell.angle_alpha   90.00
_cell.angle_beta   90.00
_cell.angle_gamma   90.00
#
_symmetry.space_group_name_H-M   'P 1'
#
loop_
_entity.id
_entity.type
_entity.pdbx_description
1 polymer ?
#
loop_
_entity_poly.entity_id
_entity_poly.type
_entity_poly.pdbx_seq_one_letter_code
_entity_poly.pdbx_strand_id
1 'polypeptide(L)'
;MSFFGFGQSVEVEIVLNDAESRKRAEHKTEDEKKEKYFLFYDGETVSGKVSLALKHPNKRLEHQGIKIEFIGQIGQEQMSQ
;
A
#
# COMPACT_ATOMS: atom_id res chain seq x y z
N MET A 1 8.82 -2.22 27.96
CA MET A 1 10.29 -2.06 28.00
C MET A 1 10.77 -1.50 26.68
N SER A 2 11.66 -0.50 26.74
CA SER A 2 12.36 0.23 25.67
C SER A 2 11.51 0.90 24.56
N PHE A 3 11.09 2.13 24.85
CA PHE A 3 10.81 3.19 23.88
C PHE A 3 12.11 3.99 23.68
N PHE A 4 12.81 3.81 22.56
CA PHE A 4 13.79 4.70 21.89
C PHE A 4 14.80 3.84 21.11
N GLY A 5 14.45 3.52 19.87
CA GLY A 5 15.40 3.04 18.86
C GLY A 5 14.99 3.68 17.55
N PHE A 6 15.88 4.49 16.96
CA PHE A 6 15.71 4.98 15.59
C PHE A 6 15.44 3.75 14.70
N GLY A 7 14.17 3.58 14.31
CA GLY A 7 13.69 2.34 13.70
C GLY A 7 14.49 2.01 12.45
N GLN A 8 14.70 0.72 12.20
CA GLN A 8 15.21 0.24 10.93
C GLN A 8 14.28 0.76 9.84
N SER A 9 14.78 1.69 9.01
CA SER A 9 13.94 2.29 7.98
C SER A 9 13.94 1.38 6.76
N VAL A 10 12.75 0.86 6.45
CA VAL A 10 12.48 0.02 5.29
C VAL A 10 11.41 0.71 4.48
N GLU A 11 11.64 0.77 3.18
CA GLU A 11 10.64 1.21 2.21
C GLU A 11 9.91 -0.02 1.69
N VAL A 12 8.57 0.03 1.71
CA VAL A 12 7.70 -1.07 1.29
C VAL A 12 6.92 -0.63 0.08
N GLU A 13 7.00 -1.42 -0.98
CA GLU A 13 6.30 -1.17 -2.23
C GLU A 13 5.47 -2.40 -2.61
N ILE A 14 4.27 -2.18 -3.15
CA ILE A 14 3.40 -3.23 -3.68
C ILE A 14 3.36 -3.06 -5.19
N VAL A 15 3.83 -4.08 -5.91
CA VAL A 15 3.92 -4.06 -7.38
C VAL A 15 2.99 -5.15 -7.93
N LEU A 16 1.98 -4.75 -8.70
CA LEU A 16 1.08 -5.69 -9.38
C LEU A 16 1.80 -6.39 -10.54
N ASN A 17 1.46 -7.65 -10.78
CA ASN A 17 2.07 -8.44 -11.87
C ASN A 17 1.84 -7.82 -13.26
N ASP A 18 0.72 -7.13 -13.44
CA ASP A 18 0.29 -6.51 -14.70
C ASP A 18 0.24 -4.96 -14.61
N ALA A 19 1.04 -4.36 -13.73
CA ALA A 19 1.04 -2.92 -13.44
C ALA A 19 1.21 -2.00 -14.67
N GLU A 20 1.89 -2.46 -15.72
CA GLU A 20 2.12 -1.69 -16.95
C GLU A 20 0.92 -1.76 -17.91
N SER A 21 0.26 -2.92 -18.01
CA SER A 21 -0.84 -3.15 -18.95
C SER A 21 -2.22 -2.94 -18.36
N ARG A 22 -2.36 -2.99 -17.02
CA ARG A 22 -3.64 -2.90 -16.33
C ARG A 22 -4.26 -1.52 -16.49
N LYS A 23 -5.58 -1.50 -16.75
CA LYS A 23 -6.35 -0.26 -16.88
C LYS A 23 -6.29 0.57 -15.60
N ARG A 24 -6.30 1.89 -15.76
CA ARG A 24 -6.38 2.84 -14.66
C ARG A 24 -7.65 3.68 -14.78
N ALA A 25 -8.25 3.99 -13.64
CA ALA A 25 -9.42 4.86 -13.53
C ALA A 25 -9.06 6.10 -12.70
N GLU A 26 -9.66 7.23 -13.05
CA GLU A 26 -9.53 8.47 -12.29
C GLU A 26 -10.54 8.46 -11.13
N HIS A 27 -10.08 8.81 -9.93
CA HIS A 27 -10.90 8.91 -8.73
C HIS A 27 -10.60 10.22 -8.00
N LYS A 28 -11.64 10.91 -7.54
CA LYS A 28 -11.53 12.13 -6.75
C LYS A 28 -11.34 11.73 -5.29
N THR A 29 -10.23 12.14 -4.70
CA THR A 29 -9.92 11.91 -3.29
C THR A 29 -10.68 12.90 -2.40
N GLU A 30 -10.65 12.68 -1.09
CA GLU A 30 -11.23 13.58 -0.09
C GLU A 30 -10.67 15.01 -0.20
N ASP A 31 -9.36 15.15 -0.50
CA ASP A 31 -8.69 16.44 -0.76
C ASP A 31 -9.07 17.11 -2.09
N GLU A 32 -10.13 16.64 -2.76
CA GLU A 32 -10.58 17.06 -4.09
C GLU A 32 -9.60 16.87 -5.26
N LYS A 33 -8.48 16.19 -5.03
CA LYS A 33 -7.50 15.87 -6.07
C LYS A 33 -7.99 14.68 -6.89
N LYS A 34 -7.70 14.71 -8.19
CA LYS A 34 -7.96 13.59 -9.08
C LYS A 34 -6.71 12.77 -9.27
N GLU A 35 -6.74 11.52 -8.85
CA GLU A 35 -5.64 10.58 -8.96
C GLU A 35 -6.04 9.35 -9.76
N LYS A 36 -5.05 8.68 -10.37
CA LYS A 36 -5.29 7.47 -11.18
C LYS A 36 -4.88 6.23 -10.42
N TYR A 37 -5.83 5.31 -10.24
CA TYR A 37 -5.63 4.04 -9.55
C TYR A 37 -5.86 2.86 -10.48
N PHE A 38 -5.31 1.69 -10.13
CA PHE A 38 -5.57 0.45 -10.86
C PHE A 38 -7.05 0.05 -10.75
N LEU A 39 -7.65 -0.28 -11.88
CA LEU A 39 -9.03 -0.71 -11.96
C LEU A 39 -9.12 -2.24 -11.85
N PHE A 40 -10.03 -2.70 -11.01
CA PHE A 40 -10.41 -4.10 -10.84
C PHE A 40 -11.93 -4.23 -10.90
N TYR A 41 -12.40 -5.36 -11.42
CA TYR A 41 -13.81 -5.75 -11.39
C TYR A 41 -14.02 -6.97 -10.49
N ASP A 42 -15.27 -7.25 -10.15
CA ASP A 42 -15.63 -8.42 -9.36
C ASP A 42 -15.12 -9.72 -10.00
N GLY A 43 -14.62 -10.63 -9.17
CA GLY A 43 -14.01 -11.89 -9.59
C GLY A 43 -12.58 -11.79 -10.14
N GLU A 44 -12.01 -10.59 -10.34
CA GLU A 44 -10.63 -10.48 -10.80
C GLU A 44 -9.62 -10.90 -9.75
N THR A 45 -8.56 -11.57 -10.21
CA THR A 45 -7.42 -11.92 -9.34
C THR A 45 -6.52 -10.71 -9.10
N VAL A 46 -6.30 -10.38 -7.83
CA VAL A 46 -5.30 -9.40 -7.40
C VAL A 46 -4.01 -10.15 -7.06
N SER A 47 -2.96 -9.97 -7.86
CA SER A 47 -1.67 -10.63 -7.64
C SER A 47 -0.49 -9.73 -7.94
N GLY A 48 0.62 -9.94 -7.22
CA GLY A 48 1.79 -9.09 -7.31
C GLY A 48 2.90 -9.51 -6.36
N LYS A 49 3.83 -8.60 -6.13
CA LYS A 49 4.98 -8.76 -5.23
C LYS A 49 5.03 -7.61 -4.24
N VAL A 50 5.46 -7.93 -3.02
CA VAL A 50 5.82 -6.92 -2.01
C VAL A 50 7.34 -6.78 -2.02
N SER A 51 7.83 -5.59 -2.36
CA SER A 51 9.26 -5.26 -2.35
C SER A 51 9.61 -4.55 -1.05
N LEU A 52 10.69 -4.98 -0.40
CA LEU A 52 11.22 -4.34 0.82
C LEU A 52 12.63 -3.85 0.53
N ALA A 53 12.82 -2.53 0.54
CA ALA A 53 14.12 -1.89 0.36
C ALA A 53 14.65 -1.37 1.71
N LEU A 54 15.76 -1.94 2.17
CA LEU A 54 16.44 -1.49 3.39
C LEU A 54 17.16 -0.17 3.10
N LYS A 55 16.81 0.93 3.80
CA LYS A 55 17.54 2.20 3.65
C LYS A 55 18.99 2.12 4.13
N HIS A 56 19.28 1.13 4.98
CA HIS A 56 20.63 0.81 5.44
C HIS A 56 20.93 -0.66 5.10
N PRO A 57 21.58 -0.96 3.97
CA PRO A 57 21.72 -2.33 3.47
C PRO A 57 22.49 -3.27 4.42
N ASN A 58 23.32 -2.71 5.30
CA ASN A 58 24.12 -3.48 6.26
C ASN A 58 23.42 -3.64 7.62
N LYS A 59 22.21 -3.12 7.79
CA LYS A 59 21.43 -3.32 9.02
C LYS A 59 20.42 -4.43 8.80
N ARG A 60 20.43 -5.41 9.71
CA ARG A 60 19.40 -6.46 9.75
C ARG A 60 18.03 -5.84 10.00
N LEU A 61 16.99 -6.36 9.34
CA LEU A 61 15.60 -6.08 9.67
C LEU A 61 15.07 -7.16 10.62
N GLU A 62 14.71 -6.80 11.85
CA GLU A 62 14.08 -7.73 12.79
C GLU A 62 12.56 -7.52 12.80
N HIS A 63 11.78 -8.57 12.52
CA HIS A 63 10.32 -8.52 12.46
C HIS A 63 9.68 -9.80 13.02
N GLN A 64 8.42 -9.70 13.44
CA GLN A 64 7.63 -10.84 13.96
C GLN A 64 6.75 -11.52 12.89
N GLY A 65 6.67 -10.91 11.70
CA GLY A 65 5.93 -11.43 10.56
C GLY A 65 5.74 -10.36 9.51
N ILE A 66 5.55 -10.77 8.25
CA ILE A 66 5.20 -9.87 7.15
C ILE A 66 3.87 -10.39 6.61
N LYS A 67 2.89 -9.50 6.49
CA LYS A 67 1.54 -9.81 6.03
C LYS A 67 1.13 -8.82 4.95
N ILE A 68 0.36 -9.30 3.98
CA ILE A 68 -0.37 -8.46 3.03
C ILE A 68 -1.86 -8.79 3.16
N GLU A 69 -2.69 -7.76 3.06
CA GLU A 69 -4.14 -7.88 3.15
C GLU A 69 -4.78 -7.12 1.99
N PHE A 70 -5.81 -7.72 1.40
CA PHE A 70 -6.68 -7.05 0.46
C PHE A 70 -7.98 -6.73 1.20
N ILE A 71 -8.30 -5.44 1.35
CA ILE A 71 -9.36 -4.95 2.24
C ILE A 71 -10.29 -4.03 1.44
N GLY A 72 -11.59 -4.30 1.51
CA GLY A 72 -12.65 -3.36 1.13
C GLY A 72 -13.37 -2.89 2.38
N GLN A 73 -13.54 -1.58 2.54
CA GLN A 73 -14.23 -0.98 3.68
C GLN A 73 -15.16 0.14 3.24
N ILE A 74 -16.20 0.40 4.02
CA ILE A 74 -17.08 1.55 3.84
C ILE A 74 -16.69 2.60 4.88
N GLY A 75 -16.14 3.73 4.42
CA GLY A 75 -15.89 4.89 5.27
C GLY A 75 -17.19 5.65 5.56
N GLN A 76 -17.31 6.21 6.77
CA GLN A 76 -18.35 7.19 7.06
C GLN A 76 -17.79 8.59 6.76
N GLU A 77 -18.30 9.22 5.70
CA GLU A 77 -18.00 10.62 5.40
C GLU A 77 -18.65 11.50 6.47
N GLN A 78 -17.85 12.14 7.33
CA GLN A 78 -18.38 13.17 8.23
C GLN A 78 -18.71 14.38 7.37
N MET A 79 -19.99 14.55 7.03
CA MET A 79 -20.48 15.80 6.47
C MET A 79 -20.17 16.92 7.47
N SER A 80 -19.18 17.76 7.17
CA SER A 80 -18.93 18.98 7.91
C SER A 80 -20.17 19.87 7.77
N GLN A 81 -20.88 20.09 8.86
CA GLN A 81 -21.94 21.11 8.96
C GLN A 81 -21.33 22.50 8.95
#